data_AF-A0AAJ8MDH5-F1
#
_entry.id   AF-A0AAJ8MDH5-F1
#
_cell.length_a   1.000
_cell.length_b   1.000
_cell.length_c   1.000
_cell.angle_alpha   90.00
_cell.angle_beta   90.00
_cell.angle_gamma   90.00
#
_symmetry.space_group_name_H-M   'P 1'
#
loop_
_entity.id
_entity.type
_entity.pdbx_description
1 polymer ?
#
loop_
_entity_poly.entity_id
_entity_poly.type
_entity_poly.pdbx_seq_one_letter_code
_entity_poly.pdbx_strand_id
1 'polypeptide(L)'
;MLPEKLPTETQMINSNDVEAGPSADRRTEAELVEEQMALPVEFPKTYEQELNYREKLVLAPMVRTGTLPTRLLSLYYGAGLVWSPEVVDKAIIGSERTVDLIFQIGSSDPELAVKAAQIVQQDVSGIDLNCGCPKPFSTRDMRPAERALWERLADIVALGKRRGIPVICNGDGDGWANWEKIRTETNADSVMLARAAERNPSVFLPTGPVCNMTEVVPKLLAIAKHTNNPWGNTKFLLTQFKASPPPISQMSKQERKQAAEIISKSKTIEQVAEGLEIPLDNAQQVFDDVVRKIAERSEKDTNIWEERHEADAKGLVVDEPVNVDGTGEVDGFEVGVGQAQSSKD
;
A
#
# COMPACT_ATOMS: atom_id res chain seq x y z
N MET A 1 33.80 1.09 -12.46
CA MET A 1 33.95 -0.15 -13.24
C MET A 1 32.66 -0.93 -13.06
N LEU A 2 31.86 -1.08 -14.11
CA LEU A 2 30.62 -1.86 -14.08
C LEU A 2 30.99 -3.35 -14.16
N PRO A 3 30.40 -4.25 -13.34
CA PRO A 3 30.64 -5.67 -13.47
C PRO A 3 30.01 -6.21 -14.76
N GLU A 4 30.73 -7.17 -15.35
CA GLU A 4 30.45 -7.77 -16.65
C GLU A 4 29.17 -8.61 -16.68
N LYS A 5 28.60 -8.68 -17.89
CA LYS A 5 27.44 -9.44 -18.38
C LYS A 5 27.03 -10.67 -17.56
N LEU A 6 25.74 -10.74 -17.22
CA LEU A 6 25.04 -11.95 -16.77
C LEU A 6 25.10 -13.04 -17.87
N PRO A 7 25.28 -14.33 -17.52
CA PRO A 7 25.36 -15.41 -18.51
C PRO A 7 24.00 -15.67 -19.16
N THR A 8 23.98 -15.66 -20.49
CA THR A 8 22.87 -16.11 -21.33
C THR A 8 23.04 -17.59 -21.63
N GLU A 9 22.39 -18.48 -20.86
CA GLU A 9 22.01 -19.83 -21.31
C GLU A 9 21.19 -20.54 -20.21
N THR A 10 19.87 -20.65 -20.41
CA THR A 10 19.02 -21.52 -19.61
C THR A 10 19.21 -22.96 -20.08
N GLN A 11 20.04 -23.74 -19.38
CA GLN A 11 19.98 -25.19 -19.52
C GLN A 11 18.67 -25.69 -18.90
N MET A 12 17.74 -26.15 -19.75
CA MET A 12 16.53 -26.83 -19.33
C MET A 12 16.90 -28.19 -18.74
N ILE A 13 16.81 -28.33 -17.42
CA ILE A 13 16.93 -29.62 -16.75
C ILE A 13 15.66 -30.42 -17.04
N ASN A 14 15.84 -31.59 -17.65
CA ASN A 14 14.79 -32.52 -18.05
C ASN A 14 14.18 -33.16 -16.78
N SER A 15 12.84 -33.15 -16.67
CA SER A 15 12.11 -33.41 -15.41
C SER A 15 12.05 -34.88 -14.96
N ASN A 16 12.90 -35.77 -15.47
CA ASN A 16 12.80 -37.21 -15.22
C ASN A 16 14.00 -37.83 -14.50
N ASP A 17 15.02 -37.05 -14.13
CA ASP A 17 16.20 -37.54 -13.39
C ASP A 17 16.36 -36.87 -12.02
N VAL A 18 15.31 -36.92 -11.18
CA VAL A 18 15.45 -36.61 -9.75
C VAL A 18 15.38 -37.91 -8.97
N GLU A 19 16.55 -38.45 -8.64
CA GLU A 19 16.68 -39.48 -7.61
C GLU A 19 16.00 -39.01 -6.32
N ALA A 20 15.15 -39.86 -5.73
CA ALA A 20 14.45 -39.56 -4.50
C ALA A 20 15.46 -39.31 -3.35
N GLY A 21 15.63 -38.05 -2.98
CA GLY A 21 16.44 -37.63 -1.83
C GLY A 21 15.87 -38.14 -0.49
N PRO A 22 16.70 -38.22 0.56
CA PRO A 22 16.35 -38.94 1.78
C PRO A 22 15.36 -38.15 2.66
N SER A 23 14.40 -38.90 3.24
CA SER A 23 13.60 -38.65 4.44
C SER A 23 13.05 -37.23 4.65
N ALA A 24 11.72 -37.11 4.60
CA ALA A 24 10.98 -35.97 5.15
C ALA A 24 11.54 -35.55 6.52
N ASP A 25 11.80 -34.26 6.65
CA ASP A 25 12.21 -33.60 7.87
C ASP A 25 11.23 -33.94 8.99
N ARG A 26 11.71 -34.57 10.07
CA ARG A 26 10.89 -35.07 11.19
C ARG A 26 10.82 -34.09 12.36
N ARG A 27 11.40 -32.89 12.21
CA ARG A 27 11.39 -31.86 13.23
C ARG A 27 9.97 -31.31 13.41
N THR A 28 9.59 -31.09 14.66
CA THR A 28 8.35 -30.43 15.05
C THR A 28 8.43 -28.93 14.76
N GLU A 29 7.28 -28.28 14.63
CA GLU A 29 7.19 -26.84 14.40
C GLU A 29 7.89 -26.02 15.50
N ALA A 30 7.87 -26.51 16.75
CA ALA A 30 8.59 -25.91 17.87
C ALA A 30 10.12 -25.99 17.70
N GLU A 31 10.65 -27.11 17.23
CA GLU A 31 12.10 -27.30 17.02
C GLU A 31 12.63 -26.42 15.88
N LEU A 32 11.83 -26.23 14.83
CA LEU A 32 12.18 -25.32 13.73
C LEU A 32 12.21 -23.86 14.19
N VAL A 33 11.26 -23.45 15.03
CA VAL A 33 11.24 -22.10 15.62
C VAL A 33 12.45 -21.88 16.52
N GLU A 34 12.79 -22.85 17.35
CA GLU A 34 13.91 -22.74 18.31
C GLU A 34 15.27 -22.67 17.60
N GLU A 35 15.47 -23.43 16.53
CA GLU A 35 16.65 -23.36 15.65
C GLU A 35 16.76 -22.00 14.96
N GLN A 36 15.64 -21.47 14.47
CA GLN A 36 15.60 -20.18 13.79
C GLN A 36 15.83 -19.01 14.76
N MET A 37 15.37 -19.13 16.01
CA MET A 37 15.66 -18.18 17.10
C MET A 37 17.12 -18.25 17.58
N ALA A 38 17.83 -19.34 17.32
CA ALA A 38 19.23 -19.53 17.71
C ALA A 38 20.24 -19.00 16.67
N LEU A 39 19.77 -18.55 15.50
CA LEU A 39 20.63 -17.92 14.50
C LEU A 39 21.22 -16.60 15.06
N PRO A 40 22.53 -16.35 14.91
CA PRO A 40 23.15 -15.13 15.42
C PRO A 40 22.56 -13.88 14.76
N VAL A 41 21.90 -13.05 15.57
CA VAL A 41 21.30 -11.76 15.17
C VAL A 41 22.31 -10.64 15.42
N GLU A 42 23.43 -10.64 14.71
CA GLU A 42 24.33 -9.48 14.70
C GLU A 42 24.63 -9.09 13.26
N PHE A 43 23.68 -8.40 12.64
CA PHE A 43 23.95 -7.56 11.49
C PHE A 43 24.15 -6.14 12.02
N PRO A 44 25.36 -5.56 11.96
CA PRO A 44 25.52 -4.13 12.21
C PRO A 44 24.70 -3.37 11.16
N LYS A 45 23.58 -2.81 11.61
CA LYS A 45 22.69 -2.02 10.77
C LYS A 45 23.27 -0.62 10.62
N THR A 46 23.85 -0.35 9.46
CA THR A 46 24.14 1.02 9.02
C THR A 46 23.01 1.45 8.10
N TYR A 47 22.10 2.27 8.62
CA TYR A 47 21.16 3.00 7.79
C TYR A 47 21.88 4.24 7.23
N GLU A 48 21.82 4.46 5.92
CA GLU A 48 22.34 5.70 5.34
C GLU A 48 21.52 6.92 5.81
N GLN A 49 20.23 6.73 6.10
CA GLN A 49 19.31 7.74 6.60
C GLN A 49 18.28 7.14 7.57
N GLU A 50 17.90 7.91 8.59
CA GLU A 50 16.82 7.56 9.52
C GLU A 50 15.47 7.91 8.89
N LEU A 51 14.53 6.96 8.83
CA LEU A 51 13.20 7.20 8.28
C LEU A 51 12.30 7.93 9.28
N ASN A 52 11.65 9.01 8.82
CA ASN A 52 10.62 9.71 9.59
C ASN A 52 9.24 9.08 9.39
N TYR A 53 8.74 8.42 10.43
CA TYR A 53 7.42 7.77 10.46
C TYR A 53 6.26 8.68 10.88
N ARG A 54 6.54 9.96 11.19
CA ARG A 54 5.54 10.91 11.68
C ARG A 54 5.04 11.82 10.57
N GLU A 55 3.79 12.24 10.69
CA GLU A 55 3.15 13.23 9.81
C GLU A 55 3.12 12.79 8.35
N LYS A 56 3.03 11.46 8.13
CA LYS A 56 2.99 10.85 6.81
C LYS A 56 1.58 10.32 6.50
N LEU A 57 1.24 10.40 5.22
CA LEU A 57 0.25 9.52 4.63
C LEU A 57 0.94 8.34 3.99
N VAL A 58 0.38 7.15 4.18
CA VAL A 58 1.07 5.90 3.91
C VAL A 58 0.27 4.99 2.99
N LEU A 59 0.92 4.43 1.97
CA LEU A 59 0.35 3.34 1.17
C LEU A 59 0.49 2.02 1.92
N ALA A 60 -0.66 1.36 2.18
CA ALA A 60 -0.72 0.06 2.83
C ALA A 60 -0.14 -1.08 1.96
N PRO A 61 0.32 -2.17 2.59
CA PRO A 61 0.66 -3.38 1.85
C PRO A 61 -0.60 -3.99 1.21
N MET A 62 -0.57 -4.20 -0.10
CA MET A 62 -1.69 -4.78 -0.84
C MET A 62 -1.19 -5.83 -1.82
N VAL A 63 -1.65 -7.07 -1.69
CA VAL A 63 -1.28 -8.17 -2.60
C VAL A 63 -1.70 -7.81 -4.02
N ARG A 64 -0.80 -7.98 -4.99
CA ARG A 64 -0.92 -7.56 -6.41
C ARG A 64 -0.96 -6.04 -6.63
N THR A 65 -1.69 -5.27 -5.84
CA THR A 65 -1.79 -3.80 -6.03
C THR A 65 -0.49 -3.09 -5.65
N GLY A 66 0.19 -3.52 -4.60
CA GLY A 66 1.41 -2.92 -4.06
C GLY A 66 2.70 -3.14 -4.88
N THR A 67 2.61 -3.45 -6.17
CA THR A 67 3.79 -3.56 -7.04
C THR A 67 4.46 -2.19 -7.27
N LEU A 68 5.67 -2.21 -7.84
CA LEU A 68 6.48 -1.00 -8.06
C LEU A 68 5.70 0.16 -8.71
N PRO A 69 4.88 -0.03 -9.76
CA PRO A 69 4.16 1.10 -10.37
C PRO A 69 3.23 1.85 -9.41
N THR A 70 2.45 1.13 -8.60
CA THR A 70 1.54 1.76 -7.63
C THR A 70 2.30 2.49 -6.52
N ARG A 71 3.42 1.92 -6.07
CA ARG A 71 4.29 2.55 -5.05
C ARG A 71 4.88 3.86 -5.57
N LEU A 72 5.40 3.87 -6.80
CA LEU A 72 5.93 5.08 -7.44
C LEU A 72 4.84 6.13 -7.67
N LEU A 73 3.65 5.73 -8.15
CA LEU A 73 2.53 6.65 -8.30
C LEU A 73 2.10 7.25 -6.96
N SER A 74 2.03 6.43 -5.90
CA SER A 74 1.65 6.90 -4.57
C SER A 74 2.65 7.92 -4.02
N LEU A 75 3.96 7.65 -4.13
CA LEU A 75 5.01 8.61 -3.76
C LEU A 75 4.94 9.89 -4.60
N TYR A 76 4.76 9.76 -5.92
CA TYR A 76 4.60 10.90 -6.85
C TYR A 76 3.44 11.82 -6.46
N TYR A 77 2.34 11.22 -5.99
CA TYR A 77 1.15 11.93 -5.55
C TYR A 77 1.18 12.34 -4.08
N GLY A 78 2.21 11.98 -3.33
CA GLY A 78 2.48 12.54 -2.01
C GLY A 78 2.35 11.61 -0.82
N ALA A 79 2.26 10.30 -1.04
CA ALA A 79 2.53 9.35 0.03
C ALA A 79 3.93 9.62 0.57
N GLY A 80 4.06 9.73 1.90
CA GLY A 80 5.34 9.90 2.57
C GLY A 80 6.10 8.57 2.68
N LEU A 81 5.37 7.46 2.78
CA LEU A 81 5.94 6.12 2.84
C LEU A 81 5.03 5.13 2.08
N VAL A 82 5.62 4.06 1.54
CA VAL A 82 4.89 3.05 0.75
C VAL A 82 5.35 1.64 1.07
N TRP A 83 4.41 0.75 1.37
CA TRP A 83 4.73 -0.63 1.70
C TRP A 83 4.78 -1.48 0.43
N SER A 84 5.67 -2.47 0.44
CA SER A 84 5.66 -3.55 -0.53
C SER A 84 4.42 -4.43 -0.33
N PRO A 85 4.03 -5.26 -1.32
CA PRO A 85 2.99 -6.25 -1.07
C PRO A 85 3.48 -7.27 -0.04
N GLU A 86 2.56 -8.04 0.55
CA GLU A 86 2.91 -9.24 1.32
C GLU A 86 3.67 -10.20 0.38
N VAL A 87 4.91 -10.53 0.75
CA VAL A 87 5.79 -11.43 -0.02
C VAL A 87 5.84 -12.78 0.69
N VAL A 88 5.62 -13.87 -0.05
CA VAL A 88 5.76 -15.24 0.45
C VAL A 88 7.25 -15.53 0.69
N ASP A 89 7.57 -16.15 1.82
CA ASP A 89 8.91 -16.55 2.27
C ASP A 89 9.83 -17.08 1.15
N LYS A 90 9.34 -18.00 0.31
CA LYS A 90 10.09 -18.61 -0.79
C LYS A 90 10.54 -17.62 -1.87
N ALA A 91 9.85 -16.50 -2.03
CA ALA A 91 10.23 -15.46 -2.99
C ALA A 91 11.33 -14.52 -2.45
N ILE A 92 11.61 -14.56 -1.13
CA ILE A 92 12.67 -13.78 -0.49
C ILE A 92 14.01 -14.55 -0.51
N ILE A 93 13.96 -15.88 -0.48
CA ILE A 93 15.16 -16.74 -0.51
C ILE A 93 16.00 -16.40 -1.75
N GLY A 94 17.20 -15.85 -1.54
CA GLY A 94 18.13 -15.44 -2.60
C GLY A 94 17.99 -13.99 -3.08
N SER A 95 17.11 -13.18 -2.48
CA SER A 95 16.99 -11.74 -2.78
C SER A 95 17.94 -10.89 -1.92
N GLU A 96 18.49 -9.82 -2.50
CA GLU A 96 19.26 -8.80 -1.79
C GLU A 96 18.34 -7.65 -1.35
N ARG A 97 18.40 -7.26 -0.08
CA ARG A 97 17.61 -6.16 0.46
C ARG A 97 18.25 -4.82 0.10
N THR A 98 17.55 -4.02 -0.69
CA THR A 98 18.03 -2.68 -1.10
C THR A 98 17.19 -1.52 -0.55
N VAL A 99 16.15 -1.80 0.25
CA VAL A 99 15.21 -0.79 0.80
C VAL A 99 14.77 -1.10 2.23
N ASP A 100 14.24 -0.08 2.91
CA ASP A 100 13.67 -0.19 4.25
C ASP A 100 12.44 -1.10 4.32
N LEU A 101 12.43 -1.99 5.31
CA LEU A 101 11.38 -2.99 5.52
C LEU A 101 10.49 -2.56 6.68
N ILE A 102 9.19 -2.46 6.45
CA ILE A 102 8.22 -2.18 7.49
C ILE A 102 7.37 -3.41 7.70
N PHE A 103 7.36 -3.92 8.93
CA PHE A 103 6.74 -5.19 9.26
C PHE A 103 5.33 -4.98 9.80
N GLN A 104 4.35 -5.52 9.10
CA GLN A 104 2.96 -5.45 9.51
C GLN A 104 2.60 -6.61 10.46
N ILE A 105 2.15 -6.27 11.66
CA ILE A 105 1.63 -7.18 12.69
C ILE A 105 0.11 -7.18 12.60
N GLY A 106 -0.54 -8.34 12.57
CA GLY A 106 -1.99 -8.43 12.83
C GLY A 106 -2.22 -8.79 14.29
N SER A 107 -2.88 -7.93 15.06
CA SER A 107 -3.23 -8.22 16.46
C SER A 107 -4.47 -7.45 16.90
N SER A 108 -5.28 -8.07 17.76
CA SER A 108 -6.38 -7.44 18.49
C SER A 108 -6.07 -7.20 19.97
N ASP A 109 -4.87 -7.56 20.41
CA ASP A 109 -4.39 -7.47 21.79
C ASP A 109 -3.15 -6.56 21.86
N PRO A 110 -3.20 -5.46 22.62
CA PRO A 110 -2.09 -4.52 22.75
C PRO A 110 -0.81 -5.13 23.33
N GLU A 111 -0.91 -6.04 24.30
CA GLU A 111 0.26 -6.66 24.94
C GLU A 111 0.96 -7.64 23.99
N LEU A 112 0.18 -8.41 23.22
CA LEU A 112 0.72 -9.31 22.18
C LEU A 112 1.34 -8.55 21.02
N ALA A 113 0.73 -7.44 20.60
CA ALA A 113 1.29 -6.57 19.56
C ALA A 113 2.66 -6.03 19.98
N VAL A 114 2.79 -5.56 21.22
CA VAL A 114 4.06 -5.06 21.77
C VAL A 114 5.10 -6.16 21.88
N LYS A 115 4.73 -7.37 22.34
CA LYS A 115 5.66 -8.51 22.40
C LYS A 115 6.16 -8.91 21.01
N ALA A 116 5.26 -9.01 20.03
CA ALA A 116 5.64 -9.30 18.64
C ALA A 116 6.54 -8.22 18.06
N ALA A 117 6.22 -6.95 18.33
CA ALA A 117 7.04 -5.82 17.93
C ALA A 117 8.46 -5.87 18.53
N GLN A 118 8.57 -6.21 19.81
CA GLN A 118 9.85 -6.32 20.51
C GLN A 118 10.78 -7.39 19.95
N ILE A 119 10.22 -8.47 19.39
CA ILE A 119 10.98 -9.56 18.76
C ILE A 119 11.62 -9.08 17.45
N VAL A 120 10.87 -8.34 16.63
CA VAL A 120 11.29 -7.99 15.25
C VAL A 120 11.86 -6.59 15.10
N GLN A 121 11.77 -5.73 16.12
CA GLN A 121 12.20 -4.32 16.08
C GLN A 121 13.67 -4.16 15.65
N GLN A 122 14.51 -5.16 15.92
CA GLN A 122 15.92 -5.12 15.54
C GLN A 122 16.14 -5.42 14.06
N ASP A 123 15.15 -5.93 13.32
CA ASP A 123 15.27 -6.38 11.93
C ASP A 123 14.52 -5.48 10.94
N VAL A 124 13.54 -4.72 11.44
CA VAL A 124 12.65 -3.89 10.64
C VAL A 124 12.98 -2.41 10.83
N SER A 125 12.69 -1.58 9.83
CA SER A 125 12.85 -0.13 9.92
C SER A 125 11.65 0.50 10.63
N GLY A 126 10.48 -0.15 10.57
CA GLY A 126 9.27 0.25 11.27
C GLY A 126 8.33 -0.92 11.51
N ILE A 127 7.30 -0.68 12.31
CA ILE A 127 6.26 -1.65 12.62
C ILE A 127 4.91 -1.05 12.27
N ASP A 128 4.13 -1.78 11.49
CA ASP A 128 2.75 -1.47 11.13
C ASP A 128 1.81 -2.41 11.89
N LEU A 129 0.64 -1.94 12.31
CA LEU A 129 -0.35 -2.77 13.00
C LEU A 129 -1.61 -2.85 12.13
N ASN A 130 -1.87 -4.02 11.57
CA ASN A 130 -3.08 -4.32 10.81
C ASN A 130 -4.27 -4.49 11.75
N CYS A 131 -5.17 -3.52 11.70
CA CYS A 131 -6.39 -3.51 12.51
C CYS A 131 -7.67 -3.70 11.69
N GLY A 132 -7.56 -4.11 10.41
CA GLY A 132 -8.70 -4.15 9.48
C GLY A 132 -8.81 -5.39 8.60
N CYS A 133 -7.84 -6.32 8.61
CA CYS A 133 -7.87 -7.50 7.75
C CYS A 133 -8.58 -8.70 8.42
N PRO A 134 -9.65 -9.25 7.84
CA PRO A 134 -10.45 -10.33 8.41
C PRO A 134 -9.83 -11.72 8.15
N LYS A 135 -8.50 -11.89 8.34
CA LYS A 135 -7.87 -13.21 8.22
C LYS A 135 -8.20 -14.04 9.49
N PRO A 136 -8.33 -15.38 9.41
CA PRO A 136 -8.74 -16.24 10.53
C PRO A 136 -7.88 -16.12 11.81
N PHE A 137 -6.62 -15.72 11.67
CA PHE A 137 -5.70 -15.48 12.78
C PHE A 137 -5.89 -14.10 13.44
N SER A 138 -6.53 -13.15 12.76
CA SER A 138 -6.73 -11.76 13.20
C SER A 138 -8.07 -11.56 13.91
N THR A 139 -8.57 -12.65 14.54
CA THR A 139 -9.78 -12.85 15.35
C THR A 139 -10.93 -13.59 14.67
N ARG A 140 -11.51 -14.51 15.44
CA ARG A 140 -12.81 -15.17 15.18
C ARG A 140 -13.99 -14.19 15.27
N ASP A 141 -13.73 -12.96 15.71
CA ASP A 141 -14.71 -11.93 16.08
C ASP A 141 -14.67 -10.67 15.19
N MET A 142 -13.60 -10.39 14.43
CA MET A 142 -13.57 -9.29 13.46
C MET A 142 -13.95 -9.78 12.06
N ARG A 143 -15.22 -9.57 11.71
CA ARG A 143 -15.76 -9.84 10.37
C ARG A 143 -15.47 -8.65 9.42
N PRO A 144 -15.43 -8.87 8.10
CA PRO A 144 -15.25 -7.82 7.07
C PRO A 144 -16.29 -6.69 7.11
N ALA A 145 -17.37 -6.85 7.88
CA ALA A 145 -18.51 -5.95 7.94
C ALA A 145 -18.48 -5.00 9.16
N GLU A 146 -17.49 -5.11 10.03
CA GLU A 146 -17.40 -4.28 11.24
C GLU A 146 -16.33 -3.20 11.09
N ARG A 147 -16.73 -1.97 11.43
CA ARG A 147 -15.89 -0.76 11.45
C ARG A 147 -14.61 -1.01 12.26
N ALA A 148 -13.48 -0.47 11.78
CA ALA A 148 -12.27 -0.36 12.60
C ALA A 148 -12.57 0.34 13.94
N LEU A 149 -12.22 -0.31 15.06
CA LEU A 149 -12.48 0.20 16.41
C LEU A 149 -11.45 1.26 16.82
N TRP A 150 -11.56 2.47 16.26
CA TRP A 150 -10.60 3.56 16.48
C TRP A 150 -10.38 3.92 17.96
N GLU A 151 -11.40 3.80 18.81
CA GLU A 151 -11.29 3.99 20.27
C GLU A 151 -10.26 3.05 20.91
N ARG A 152 -10.17 1.79 20.45
CA ARG A 152 -9.16 0.84 20.92
C ARG A 152 -7.76 1.16 20.40
N LEU A 153 -7.68 1.84 19.26
CA LEU A 153 -6.40 2.28 18.69
C LEU A 153 -5.80 3.42 19.51
N ALA A 154 -6.62 4.30 20.09
CA ALA A 154 -6.15 5.43 20.89
C ALA A 154 -5.28 4.98 22.08
N ASP A 155 -5.63 3.87 22.75
CA ASP A 155 -4.84 3.32 23.85
C ASP A 155 -3.46 2.81 23.39
N ILE A 156 -3.42 2.15 22.23
CA ILE A 156 -2.18 1.67 21.58
C ILE A 156 -1.30 2.86 21.19
N VAL A 157 -1.90 3.88 20.56
CA VAL A 157 -1.20 5.12 20.18
C VAL A 157 -0.63 5.82 21.42
N ALA A 158 -1.43 5.96 22.48
CA ALA A 158 -0.99 6.59 23.72
C ALA A 158 0.18 5.83 24.36
N LEU A 159 0.16 4.49 24.33
CA LEU A 159 1.29 3.67 24.79
C LEU A 159 2.53 3.88 23.92
N GLY A 160 2.40 3.84 22.59
CA GLY A 160 3.48 4.10 21.64
C GLY A 160 4.15 5.45 21.91
N LYS A 161 3.35 6.51 22.03
CA LYS A 161 3.83 7.86 22.36
C LYS A 161 4.59 7.93 23.68
N ARG A 162 4.09 7.32 24.77
CA ARG A 162 4.81 7.25 26.06
C ARG A 162 6.17 6.54 25.95
N ARG A 163 6.35 5.70 24.93
CA ARG A 163 7.57 4.95 24.66
C ARG A 163 8.43 5.56 23.54
N GLY A 164 8.03 6.69 22.97
CA GLY A 164 8.71 7.33 21.84
C GLY A 164 8.55 6.61 20.50
N ILE A 165 7.67 5.59 20.44
CA ILE A 165 7.43 4.77 19.25
C ILE A 165 6.35 5.45 18.39
N PRO A 166 6.63 5.81 17.13
CA PRO A 166 5.62 6.36 16.23
C PRO A 166 4.58 5.30 15.87
N VAL A 167 3.30 5.68 15.88
CA VAL A 167 2.20 4.77 15.55
C VAL A 167 1.49 5.23 14.29
N ILE A 168 1.32 4.31 13.35
CA ILE A 168 0.60 4.51 12.08
C ILE A 168 -0.72 3.77 12.17
N CYS A 169 -1.84 4.48 12.05
CA CYS A 169 -3.15 3.84 12.07
C CYS A 169 -3.60 3.47 10.67
N ASN A 170 -4.12 2.25 10.52
CA ASN A 170 -4.72 1.73 9.29
C ASN A 170 -6.20 1.40 9.56
N GLY A 171 -7.12 1.90 8.72
CA GLY A 171 -8.52 1.49 8.77
C GLY A 171 -9.44 2.38 7.94
N ASP A 172 -10.33 1.76 7.16
CA ASP A 172 -11.55 2.31 6.53
C ASP A 172 -11.50 3.72 5.91
N GLY A 173 -10.31 4.19 5.50
CA GLY A 173 -10.10 5.52 4.94
C GLY A 173 -10.63 5.66 3.52
N ASP A 174 -11.60 6.57 3.34
CA ASP A 174 -12.16 6.97 2.03
C ASP A 174 -11.61 8.34 1.54
N GLY A 175 -10.44 8.75 2.04
CA GLY A 175 -9.76 9.99 1.64
C GLY A 175 -9.53 10.96 2.81
N TRP A 176 -9.27 12.22 2.49
CA TRP A 176 -8.80 13.25 3.44
C TRP A 176 -9.73 13.51 4.63
N ALA A 177 -11.04 13.62 4.40
CA ALA A 177 -12.02 13.82 5.48
C ALA A 177 -11.97 12.70 6.54
N ASN A 178 -11.63 11.49 6.11
CA ASN A 178 -11.51 10.33 7.01
C ASN A 178 -10.13 10.32 7.71
N TRP A 179 -9.05 10.70 7.02
CA TRP A 179 -7.71 10.75 7.61
C TRP A 179 -7.60 11.73 8.77
N GLU A 180 -8.16 12.92 8.60
CA GLU A 180 -8.13 13.94 9.64
C GLU A 180 -8.92 13.47 10.87
N LYS A 181 -10.04 12.76 10.63
CA LYS A 181 -10.84 12.14 11.69
C LYS A 181 -10.08 11.04 12.42
N ILE A 182 -9.51 10.06 11.71
CA ILE A 182 -8.71 8.97 12.31
C ILE A 182 -7.56 9.57 13.12
N ARG A 183 -6.79 10.49 12.54
CA ARG A 183 -5.67 11.13 13.24
C ARG A 183 -6.12 11.88 14.48
N THR A 184 -7.22 12.62 14.41
CA THR A 184 -7.74 13.38 15.55
C THR A 184 -8.23 12.47 16.67
N GLU A 185 -8.99 11.42 16.35
CA GLU A 185 -9.57 10.51 17.34
C GLU A 185 -8.53 9.58 17.98
N THR A 186 -7.61 9.05 17.17
CA THR A 186 -6.57 8.12 17.64
C THR A 186 -5.33 8.83 18.17
N ASN A 187 -5.14 10.10 17.81
CA ASN A 187 -3.91 10.86 18.01
C ASN A 187 -2.68 10.21 17.33
N ALA A 188 -2.86 9.39 16.30
CA ALA A 188 -1.76 8.69 15.61
C ALA A 188 -0.75 9.66 14.97
N ASP A 189 0.51 9.22 14.86
CA ASP A 189 1.55 10.02 14.21
C ASP A 189 1.35 10.10 12.69
N SER A 190 0.84 9.02 12.09
CA SER A 190 0.60 8.89 10.64
C SER A 190 -0.63 8.02 10.37
N VAL A 191 -1.13 8.04 9.12
CA VAL A 191 -2.30 7.26 8.70
C VAL A 191 -2.01 6.50 7.42
N MET A 192 -2.53 5.29 7.30
CA MET A 192 -2.29 4.35 6.21
C MET A 192 -3.57 3.96 5.46
N LEU A 193 -3.46 3.72 4.14
CA LEU A 193 -4.57 3.37 3.27
C LEU A 193 -4.31 2.20 2.33
N ALA A 194 -5.33 1.36 2.19
CA ALA A 194 -5.43 0.37 1.14
C ALA A 194 -6.44 0.80 0.06
N ARG A 195 -7.74 0.63 0.33
CA ARG A 195 -8.82 0.68 -0.67
C ARG A 195 -8.91 1.99 -1.47
N ALA A 196 -8.80 3.15 -0.82
CA ALA A 196 -8.88 4.42 -1.57
C ALA A 196 -7.66 4.62 -2.49
N ALA A 197 -6.46 4.21 -2.06
CA ALA A 197 -5.26 4.26 -2.90
C ALA A 197 -5.30 3.22 -4.03
N GLU A 198 -5.91 2.05 -3.79
CA GLU A 198 -6.19 1.04 -4.83
C GLU A 198 -7.17 1.57 -5.89
N ARG A 199 -8.18 2.38 -5.48
CA ARG A 199 -9.09 3.03 -6.43
C ARG A 199 -8.44 4.17 -7.19
N ASN A 200 -7.65 5.00 -6.50
CA ASN A 200 -6.99 6.15 -7.07
C ASN A 200 -5.72 6.50 -6.27
N PRO A 201 -4.50 6.19 -6.75
CA PRO A 201 -3.26 6.48 -6.03
C PRO A 201 -2.99 7.97 -5.88
N SER A 202 -3.72 8.84 -6.59
CA SER A 202 -3.63 10.30 -6.38
C SER A 202 -4.35 10.82 -5.15
N VAL A 203 -5.02 9.94 -4.39
CA VAL A 203 -5.66 10.29 -3.12
C VAL A 203 -4.70 10.99 -2.15
N PHE A 204 -3.40 10.71 -2.23
CA PHE A 204 -2.36 11.32 -1.39
C PHE A 204 -2.06 12.78 -1.70
N LEU A 205 -2.58 13.35 -2.79
CA LEU A 205 -2.37 14.76 -3.12
C LEU A 205 -3.04 15.64 -2.07
N PRO A 206 -2.36 16.67 -1.53
CA PRO A 206 -2.98 17.65 -0.63
C PRO A 206 -4.21 18.34 -1.23
N THR A 207 -4.21 18.56 -2.54
CA THR A 207 -5.35 19.14 -3.28
C THR A 207 -6.48 18.15 -3.55
N GLY A 208 -6.34 16.89 -3.11
CA GLY A 208 -7.27 15.81 -3.41
C GLY A 208 -7.00 15.09 -4.73
N PRO A 209 -7.72 13.98 -4.97
CA PRO A 209 -7.49 13.08 -6.10
C PRO A 209 -7.73 13.73 -7.48
N VAL A 210 -6.90 13.35 -8.45
CA VAL A 210 -7.05 13.72 -9.86
C VAL A 210 -7.69 12.58 -10.68
N CYS A 211 -8.11 12.90 -11.90
CA CYS A 211 -8.80 11.95 -12.77
C CYS A 211 -7.89 10.78 -13.16
N ASN A 212 -8.34 9.56 -12.86
CA ASN A 212 -7.58 8.36 -13.18
C ASN A 212 -7.26 8.26 -14.68
N MET A 213 -8.25 8.49 -15.54
CA MET A 213 -8.08 8.26 -16.98
C MET A 213 -7.15 9.26 -17.66
N THR A 214 -7.17 10.53 -17.23
CA THR A 214 -6.38 11.59 -17.88
C THR A 214 -5.03 11.81 -17.20
N GLU A 215 -4.91 11.53 -15.89
CA GLU A 215 -3.68 11.81 -15.13
C GLU A 215 -2.95 10.57 -14.65
N VAL A 216 -3.66 9.59 -14.08
CA VAL A 216 -3.02 8.45 -13.39
C VAL A 216 -2.65 7.33 -14.36
N VAL A 217 -3.58 6.91 -15.22
CA VAL A 217 -3.42 5.80 -16.16
C VAL A 217 -2.27 6.05 -17.15
N PRO A 218 -2.10 7.25 -17.74
CA PRO A 218 -0.93 7.52 -18.58
C PRO A 218 0.41 7.29 -17.86
N LYS A 219 0.52 7.77 -16.62
CA LYS A 219 1.73 7.56 -15.79
C LYS A 219 1.91 6.10 -15.42
N LEU A 220 0.83 5.38 -15.09
CA LEU A 220 0.88 3.94 -14.83
C LEU A 220 1.44 3.18 -16.04
N LEU A 221 0.92 3.43 -17.25
CA LEU A 221 1.34 2.72 -18.45
C LEU A 221 2.80 3.04 -18.81
N ALA A 222 3.22 4.30 -18.66
CA ALA A 222 4.60 4.72 -18.85
C ALA A 222 5.56 4.00 -17.89
N ILE A 223 5.25 4.00 -16.59
CA ILE A 223 6.04 3.30 -15.57
C ILE A 223 6.06 1.80 -15.87
N ALA A 224 4.90 1.19 -16.11
CA ALA A 224 4.80 -0.24 -16.39
C ALA A 224 5.61 -0.66 -17.63
N LYS A 225 5.62 0.16 -18.68
CA LYS A 225 6.44 -0.06 -19.87
C LYS A 225 7.93 0.05 -19.53
N HIS A 226 8.34 1.13 -18.86
CA HIS A 226 9.74 1.38 -18.53
C HIS A 226 10.32 0.30 -17.62
N THR A 227 9.59 -0.11 -16.59
CA THR A 227 10.04 -1.11 -15.61
C THR A 227 9.74 -2.55 -16.04
N ASN A 228 9.23 -2.77 -17.25
CA ASN A 228 8.81 -4.09 -17.75
C ASN A 228 7.84 -4.82 -16.79
N ASN A 229 6.86 -4.10 -16.23
CA ASN A 229 5.89 -4.67 -15.28
C ASN A 229 4.99 -5.70 -16.00
N PRO A 230 4.76 -6.90 -15.43
CA PRO A 230 3.98 -7.94 -16.10
C PRO A 230 2.59 -7.47 -16.49
N TRP A 231 2.18 -7.72 -17.75
CA TRP A 231 0.86 -7.31 -18.25
C TRP A 231 -0.30 -7.78 -17.35
N GLY A 232 -0.25 -9.02 -16.84
CA GLY A 232 -1.29 -9.54 -15.96
C GLY A 232 -1.46 -8.71 -14.67
N ASN A 233 -0.38 -8.15 -14.14
CA ASN A 233 -0.42 -7.21 -13.02
C ASN A 233 -0.89 -5.83 -13.48
N THR A 234 -0.33 -5.28 -14.56
CA THR A 234 -0.73 -3.98 -15.11
C THR A 234 -2.23 -3.92 -15.43
N LYS A 235 -2.77 -4.95 -16.07
CA LYS A 235 -4.22 -5.08 -16.36
C LYS A 235 -5.05 -5.11 -15.08
N PHE A 236 -4.58 -5.82 -14.05
CA PHE A 236 -5.24 -5.82 -12.75
C PHE A 236 -5.27 -4.42 -12.14
N LEU A 237 -4.14 -3.69 -12.13
CA LEU A 237 -4.10 -2.30 -11.66
C LEU A 237 -5.08 -1.39 -12.41
N LEU A 238 -5.12 -1.49 -13.74
CA LEU A 238 -6.07 -0.75 -14.58
C LEU A 238 -7.53 -1.06 -14.23
N THR A 239 -7.85 -2.28 -13.83
CA THR A 239 -9.21 -2.65 -13.39
C THR A 239 -9.57 -2.11 -12.00
N GLN A 240 -8.57 -1.90 -11.14
CA GLN A 240 -8.77 -1.29 -9.82
C GLN A 240 -8.86 0.23 -9.89
N PHE A 241 -8.13 0.86 -10.82
CA PHE A 241 -8.10 2.31 -11.04
C PHE A 241 -9.38 2.76 -11.75
N LYS A 242 -10.52 2.64 -11.05
CA LYS A 242 -11.87 2.95 -11.55
C LYS A 242 -11.90 4.36 -12.12
N ALA A 243 -12.66 4.57 -13.19
CA ALA A 243 -12.88 5.92 -13.70
C ALA A 243 -13.45 6.81 -12.58
N SER A 244 -12.78 7.94 -12.34
CA SER A 244 -13.13 8.84 -11.24
C SER A 244 -14.56 9.38 -11.38
N PRO A 245 -15.29 9.62 -10.29
CA PRO A 245 -16.60 10.26 -10.33
C PRO A 245 -16.48 11.78 -10.57
N PRO A 246 -17.57 12.48 -10.94
CA PRO A 246 -17.63 13.93 -10.81
C PRO A 246 -17.42 14.36 -9.35
N PRO A 247 -16.77 15.51 -9.08
CA PRO A 247 -16.31 16.52 -10.04
C PRO A 247 -14.93 16.22 -10.68
N ILE A 248 -14.22 15.19 -10.20
CA ILE A 248 -12.85 14.86 -10.61
C ILE A 248 -12.75 14.48 -12.09
N SER A 249 -13.78 13.79 -12.61
CA SER A 249 -13.89 13.47 -14.03
C SER A 249 -15.17 14.03 -14.63
N GLN A 250 -15.06 14.48 -15.89
CA GLN A 250 -16.17 14.90 -16.73
C GLN A 250 -16.60 13.80 -17.72
N MET A 251 -16.05 12.59 -17.60
CA MET A 251 -16.37 11.50 -18.52
C MET A 251 -17.83 11.06 -18.39
N SER A 252 -18.49 10.97 -19.53
CA SER A 252 -19.82 10.38 -19.66
C SER A 252 -19.84 8.90 -19.24
N LYS A 253 -21.03 8.36 -18.99
CA LYS A 253 -21.21 6.93 -18.71
C LYS A 253 -20.74 6.06 -19.88
N GLN A 254 -20.87 6.56 -21.11
CA GLN A 254 -20.47 5.84 -22.33
C GLN A 254 -18.95 5.76 -22.47
N GLU A 255 -18.23 6.87 -22.27
CA GLU A 255 -16.76 6.90 -22.33
C GLU A 255 -16.15 5.99 -21.27
N ARG A 256 -16.70 5.99 -20.05
CA ARG A 256 -16.26 5.08 -18.97
C ARG A 256 -16.44 3.61 -19.34
N LYS A 257 -17.56 3.27 -19.97
CA LYS A 257 -17.82 1.91 -20.45
C LYS A 257 -16.85 1.52 -21.56
N GLN A 258 -16.60 2.41 -22.51
CA GLN A 258 -15.68 2.18 -23.61
C GLN A 258 -14.25 1.94 -23.12
N ALA A 259 -13.75 2.78 -22.20
CA ALA A 259 -12.43 2.60 -21.58
C ALA A 259 -12.31 1.24 -20.87
N ALA A 260 -13.32 0.84 -20.10
CA ALA A 260 -13.34 -0.46 -19.43
C ALA A 260 -13.33 -1.64 -20.43
N GLU A 261 -14.06 -1.52 -21.55
CA GLU A 261 -14.05 -2.53 -22.61
C GLU A 261 -12.68 -2.65 -23.30
N ILE A 262 -12.00 -1.52 -23.56
CA ILE A 262 -10.66 -1.50 -24.12
C ILE A 262 -9.69 -2.22 -23.18
N ILE A 263 -9.65 -1.82 -21.90
CA ILE A 263 -8.79 -2.45 -20.87
C ILE A 263 -9.04 -3.97 -20.81
N SER A 264 -10.31 -4.38 -20.82
CA SER A 264 -10.69 -5.79 -20.75
C SER A 264 -10.25 -6.59 -21.98
N LYS A 265 -10.31 -6.03 -23.19
CA LYS A 265 -9.95 -6.73 -24.43
C LYS A 265 -8.45 -6.74 -24.72
N SER A 266 -7.70 -5.77 -24.21
CA SER A 266 -6.25 -5.67 -24.45
C SER A 266 -5.47 -6.85 -23.84
N LYS A 267 -4.35 -7.17 -24.50
CA LYS A 267 -3.42 -8.25 -24.13
C LYS A 267 -1.99 -7.77 -23.89
N THR A 268 -1.68 -6.51 -24.18
CA THR A 268 -0.38 -5.88 -23.92
C THR A 268 -0.55 -4.43 -23.48
N ILE A 269 0.53 -3.84 -22.94
CA ILE A 269 0.59 -2.44 -22.53
C ILE A 269 0.37 -1.52 -23.76
N GLU A 270 0.97 -1.86 -24.89
CA GLU A 270 0.86 -1.12 -26.15
C GLU A 270 -0.57 -1.12 -26.66
N GLN A 271 -1.25 -2.27 -26.64
CA GLN A 271 -2.64 -2.38 -27.12
C GLN A 271 -3.62 -1.55 -26.28
N VAL A 272 -3.46 -1.53 -24.95
CA VAL A 272 -4.33 -0.72 -24.10
C VAL A 272 -4.03 0.76 -24.24
N ALA A 273 -2.75 1.14 -24.40
CA ALA A 273 -2.38 2.52 -24.62
C ALA A 273 -2.90 3.05 -25.96
N GLU A 274 -2.75 2.29 -27.04
CA GLU A 274 -3.32 2.63 -28.35
C GLU A 274 -4.84 2.78 -28.27
N GLY A 275 -5.54 1.81 -27.65
CA GLY A 275 -7.00 1.87 -27.52
C GLY A 275 -7.50 3.02 -26.65
N LEU A 276 -6.72 3.47 -25.66
CA LEU A 276 -7.03 4.61 -24.80
C LEU A 276 -6.44 5.94 -25.33
N GLU A 277 -5.79 5.93 -26.50
CA GLU A 277 -5.14 7.10 -27.11
C GLU A 277 -4.04 7.73 -26.21
N ILE A 278 -3.30 6.88 -25.49
CA ILE A 278 -2.22 7.29 -24.60
C ILE A 278 -0.86 7.12 -25.30
N PRO A 279 -0.06 8.18 -25.48
CA PRO A 279 1.28 8.06 -26.03
C PRO A 279 2.22 7.31 -25.09
N LEU A 280 3.06 6.44 -25.65
CA LEU A 280 4.07 5.65 -24.90
C LEU A 280 5.50 5.84 -25.43
N ASP A 281 5.68 6.72 -26.42
CA ASP A 281 6.98 7.15 -26.94
C ASP A 281 7.76 7.97 -25.90
N ASN A 282 7.05 8.72 -25.06
CA ASN A 282 7.60 9.51 -23.96
C ASN A 282 7.69 8.75 -22.61
N ALA A 283 7.51 7.42 -22.60
CA ALA A 283 7.41 6.66 -21.34
C ALA A 283 8.65 6.80 -20.43
N GLN A 284 9.85 6.84 -21.00
CA GLN A 284 11.10 7.10 -20.26
C GLN A 284 11.07 8.45 -19.57
N GLN A 285 10.71 9.50 -20.31
CA GLN A 285 10.66 10.87 -19.79
C GLN A 285 9.64 11.00 -18.65
N VAL A 286 8.49 10.35 -18.77
CA VAL A 286 7.48 10.33 -17.70
C VAL A 286 8.00 9.60 -16.47
N PHE A 287 8.71 8.49 -16.64
CA PHE A 287 9.33 7.78 -15.51
C PHE A 287 10.41 8.63 -14.82
N ASP A 288 11.29 9.28 -15.59
CA ASP A 288 12.34 10.14 -15.06
C ASP A 288 11.75 11.34 -14.30
N ASP A 289 10.66 11.93 -14.81
CA ASP A 289 9.92 12.99 -14.10
C ASP A 289 9.34 12.50 -12.78
N VAL A 290 8.78 11.28 -12.77
CA VAL A 290 8.26 10.66 -11.55
C VAL A 290 9.36 10.49 -10.51
N VAL A 291 10.49 9.89 -10.90
CA VAL A 291 11.63 9.66 -10.00
C VAL A 291 12.20 10.98 -9.48
N ARG A 292 12.39 11.97 -10.37
CA ARG A 292 12.88 13.31 -10.00
C ARG A 292 11.97 13.97 -8.96
N LYS A 293 10.65 13.96 -9.19
CA LYS A 293 9.69 14.57 -8.25
C LYS A 293 9.67 13.86 -6.90
N ILE A 294 9.83 12.53 -6.88
CA ILE A 294 9.96 11.76 -5.63
C ILE A 294 11.22 12.19 -4.87
N ALA A 295 12.36 12.29 -5.56
CA ALA A 295 13.63 12.71 -4.95
C ALA A 295 13.54 14.14 -4.37
N GLU A 296 13.01 15.09 -5.15
CA GLU A 296 12.80 16.49 -4.71
C GLU A 296 11.90 16.60 -3.47
N ARG A 297 10.95 15.68 -3.31
CA ARG A 297 10.08 15.64 -2.13
C ARG A 297 10.78 15.03 -0.92
N SER A 298 11.57 13.98 -1.11
CA SER A 298 12.31 13.33 -0.01
C SER A 298 13.30 14.27 0.69
N GLU A 299 13.82 15.28 0.00
CA GLU A 299 14.73 16.28 0.58
C GLU A 299 14.05 17.26 1.56
N LYS A 300 12.71 17.38 1.52
CA LYS A 300 12.00 18.48 2.19
C LYS A 300 11.34 18.14 3.53
N ASP A 301 11.50 16.91 4.04
CA ASP A 301 10.79 16.34 5.21
C ASP A 301 9.48 17.07 5.57
N THR A 302 8.52 17.00 4.66
CA THR A 302 7.32 17.84 4.75
C THR A 302 6.24 17.25 5.65
N ASN A 303 5.44 18.13 6.24
CA ASN A 303 4.22 17.78 6.95
C ASN A 303 3.03 17.83 5.98
N ILE A 304 2.52 16.66 5.62
CA ILE A 304 1.45 16.50 4.63
C ILE A 304 0.13 17.18 5.05
N TRP A 305 -0.09 17.36 6.35
CA TRP A 305 -1.28 18.00 6.88
C TRP A 305 -1.23 19.51 6.69
N GLU A 306 -0.06 20.11 6.92
CA GLU A 306 0.15 21.54 6.65
C GLU A 306 -0.01 21.84 5.16
N GLU A 307 0.54 21.00 4.28
CA GLU A 307 0.34 21.12 2.82
C GLU A 307 -1.16 21.10 2.45
N ARG A 308 -1.95 20.24 3.10
CA ARG A 308 -3.39 20.14 2.90
C ARG A 308 -4.12 21.38 3.39
N HIS A 309 -3.85 21.84 4.61
CA HIS A 309 -4.47 23.03 5.16
C HIS A 309 -4.14 24.28 4.32
N GLU A 310 -2.92 24.36 3.78
CA GLU A 310 -2.56 25.41 2.83
C GLU A 310 -3.32 25.31 1.51
N ALA A 311 -3.49 24.10 0.95
CA ALA A 311 -4.26 23.90 -0.27
C ALA A 311 -5.72 24.29 -0.09
N ASP A 312 -6.30 23.95 1.07
CA ASP A 312 -7.68 24.28 1.44
C ASP A 312 -7.85 25.80 1.60
N ALA A 313 -6.93 26.46 2.31
CA ALA A 313 -6.92 27.92 2.44
C ALA A 313 -6.80 28.66 1.10
N LYS A 314 -6.21 28.03 0.08
CA LYS A 314 -6.09 28.54 -1.29
C LYS A 314 -7.29 28.16 -2.18
N GLY A 315 -8.25 27.39 -1.66
CA GLY A 315 -9.42 26.91 -2.41
C GLY A 315 -9.08 25.90 -3.52
N LEU A 316 -7.99 25.16 -3.36
CA LEU A 316 -7.47 24.21 -4.37
C LEU A 316 -7.94 22.76 -4.14
N VAL A 317 -8.64 22.50 -3.05
CA VAL A 317 -9.06 21.15 -2.65
C VAL A 317 -10.26 20.68 -3.47
N VAL A 318 -10.13 19.47 -4.03
CA VAL A 318 -11.19 18.75 -4.74
C VAL A 318 -11.22 17.31 -4.20
N ASP A 319 -12.20 17.00 -3.36
CA ASP A 319 -12.39 15.64 -2.83
C ASP A 319 -13.51 14.87 -3.56
N GLU A 320 -13.46 13.54 -3.47
CA GLU A 320 -14.61 12.71 -3.86
C GLU A 320 -15.78 12.98 -2.89
N PRO A 321 -17.03 13.08 -3.38
CA PRO A 321 -18.17 13.20 -2.51
C PRO A 321 -18.29 11.94 -1.64
N VAL A 322 -18.10 12.12 -0.33
CA VAL A 322 -18.24 11.05 0.66
C VAL A 322 -19.72 10.88 0.96
N ASN A 323 -20.26 9.66 0.86
CA ASN A 323 -21.53 9.32 1.50
C ASN A 323 -21.26 9.19 3.01
N VAL A 324 -21.33 10.30 3.74
CA VAL A 324 -21.07 10.30 5.18
C VAL A 324 -22.23 9.66 5.96
N ASP A 325 -23.43 9.53 5.36
CA ASP A 325 -24.66 9.08 6.04
C ASP A 325 -25.40 7.87 5.42
N GLY A 326 -24.77 7.09 4.52
CA GLY A 326 -25.49 6.02 3.83
C GLY A 326 -25.08 4.62 4.28
N THR A 327 -25.99 3.86 4.90
CA THR A 327 -25.99 2.40 4.78
C THR A 327 -26.00 2.05 3.28
N GLY A 328 -24.83 1.75 2.73
CA GLY A 328 -24.72 1.25 1.36
C GLY A 328 -24.96 -0.25 1.39
N GLU A 329 -25.83 -0.81 0.56
CA GLU A 329 -25.78 -2.24 0.32
C GLU A 329 -24.69 -2.55 -0.71
N VAL A 330 -23.72 -3.38 -0.33
CA VAL A 330 -22.83 -4.06 -1.28
C VAL A 330 -23.15 -5.55 -1.19
N ASP A 331 -23.63 -6.13 -2.29
CA ASP A 331 -23.97 -7.55 -2.40
C ASP A 331 -24.97 -8.08 -1.35
N GLY A 332 -25.99 -7.29 -1.01
CA GLY A 332 -27.05 -7.69 -0.06
C GLY A 332 -26.64 -7.64 1.41
N PHE A 333 -25.53 -6.94 1.73
CA PHE A 333 -25.13 -6.60 3.09
C PHE A 333 -25.12 -5.07 3.26
N GLU A 334 -25.84 -4.56 4.25
CA GLU A 334 -25.70 -3.17 4.71
C GLU A 334 -24.26 -2.94 5.22
N VAL A 335 -23.52 -2.08 4.54
CA VAL A 335 -22.35 -1.39 5.10
C VAL A 335 -22.79 -0.02 5.58
N GLY A 336 -23.12 0.05 6.88
CA GLY A 336 -23.43 1.29 7.58
C GLY A 336 -22.20 1.95 8.17
N VAL A 337 -22.13 3.28 8.08
CA VAL A 337 -21.33 4.10 9.00
C VAL A 337 -22.06 4.03 10.34
N GLY A 338 -21.75 3.03 11.17
CA GLY A 338 -22.52 2.73 12.37
C GLY A 338 -22.64 3.93 13.30
N GLN A 339 -23.86 4.46 13.46
CA GLN A 339 -24.18 5.41 14.51
C GLN A 339 -23.85 4.75 15.86
N ALA A 340 -23.11 5.46 16.70
CA ALA A 340 -22.88 5.09 18.08
C ALA A 340 -24.25 4.95 18.76
N GLN A 341 -24.63 3.72 19.13
CA GLN A 341 -25.70 3.55 20.10
C GLN A 341 -25.19 4.12 21.42
N SER A 342 -25.69 5.30 21.78
CA SER A 342 -25.58 5.85 23.12
C SER A 342 -26.05 4.78 24.10
N SER A 343 -25.20 4.40 25.05
CA SER A 343 -25.52 3.57 26.19
C SER A 343 -26.85 4.03 26.81
N LYS A 344 -27.83 3.12 26.89
CA LYS A 344 -28.94 3.28 27.84
C LYS A 344 -28.50 2.68 29.16
N ASP A 345 -28.84 3.41 30.22
CA ASP A 345 -28.53 3.23 31.63
C ASP A 345 -28.69 1.82 32.19
#